data_AF-A0A3N5F7L7-F1
#
_entry.id   AF-A0A3N5F7L7-F1
#
_cell.length_a   1.000
_cell.length_b   1.000
_cell.length_c   1.000
_cell.angle_alpha   90.00
_cell.angle_beta   90.00
_cell.angle_gamma   90.00
#
_symmetry.space_group_name_H-M   'P 1'
#
loop_
_entity.id
_entity.type
_entity.pdbx_description
1 polymer ?
#
loop_
_entity_poly.entity_id
_entity_poly.type
_entity_poly.pdbx_seq_one_letter_code
_entity_poly.pdbx_strand_id
1 'polypeptide(L)'
;MRANSLAFRLFASAAAWTLVVLPVTAFLLVSLYRQALERNFDARLNVYLTSLVASSTEEGAPTPTDPADFGQPIFGIPFSGWYWQIKPLGKGTRPDFISDSLLDQQLNLPSANGIEPDASLTRRAHIDGPNRQRLRIVEREIRPSGANSPPYSYAVAGDSSEIDRDLAAFTTMLIAALAVAGLGLVAATFFQVRFGLSPLRAIRERLAAIRSGEAEKLEGELPLEIKPLQQELNALIQSNREIVERARTHVGNLAHALKTPLSVISNEARTQSDTLSTKVIEQAEIMRSQITHHLDRARVAARSNAIGEVTDVGAVLRALKRTLDRIYEERGLTLELDAAPGLKFQGERQDFEEMVGNLLDNACKWARSNVRASAERDASAGQFTVTVDDDGPGLNQAERARIGKRGQRLDETKPGSGLGLSIVADLVHLYKGRFALEPSPQGGLRARLELPAA
;
A
#
# COMPACT_ATOMS: atom_id res chain seq x y z
N MET A 1 -2.15 -2.01 5.90
CA MET A 1 -2.24 -1.81 4.43
C MET A 1 -3.56 -1.11 4.13
N ARG A 2 -3.62 -0.18 3.16
CA ARG A 2 -4.92 0.42 2.76
C ARG A 2 -5.77 -0.66 2.07
N ALA A 3 -7.07 -0.73 2.40
CA ALA A 3 -8.00 -1.75 1.89
C ALA A 3 -8.10 -1.77 0.34
N ASN A 4 -7.88 -0.63 -0.31
CA ASN A 4 -7.94 -0.51 -1.77
C ASN A 4 -6.58 -0.71 -2.47
N SER A 5 -5.61 -1.38 -1.84
CA SER A 5 -4.29 -1.63 -2.45
C SER A 5 -4.21 -3.00 -3.11
N LEU A 6 -3.52 -3.08 -4.26
CA LEU A 6 -3.23 -4.36 -4.93
C LEU A 6 -2.53 -5.35 -3.98
N ALA A 7 -1.61 -4.84 -3.16
CA ALA A 7 -0.92 -5.61 -2.13
C ALA A 7 -1.89 -6.28 -1.15
N PHE A 8 -2.87 -5.52 -0.65
CA PHE A 8 -3.88 -6.06 0.26
C PHE A 8 -4.77 -7.09 -0.44
N ARG A 9 -5.20 -6.84 -1.68
CA ARG A 9 -6.04 -7.78 -2.44
C ARG A 9 -5.35 -9.12 -2.69
N LEU A 10 -4.08 -9.09 -3.10
CA LEU A 10 -3.28 -10.31 -3.33
C LEU A 10 -3.04 -11.09 -2.04
N PHE A 11 -2.71 -10.40 -0.95
CA PHE A 11 -2.53 -11.04 0.35
C PHE A 11 -3.85 -11.62 0.88
N ALA A 12 -4.94 -10.86 0.82
CA ALA A 12 -6.25 -11.27 1.32
C ALA A 12 -6.80 -12.46 0.53
N SER A 13 -6.65 -12.49 -0.81
CA SER A 13 -7.08 -13.64 -1.60
C SER A 13 -6.29 -14.90 -1.27
N ALA A 14 -4.96 -14.80 -1.13
CA ALA A 14 -4.11 -15.93 -0.76
C ALA A 14 -4.42 -16.44 0.67
N ALA A 15 -4.61 -15.52 1.62
CA ALA A 15 -4.99 -15.87 2.99
C ALA A 15 -6.38 -16.51 3.05
N ALA A 16 -7.36 -16.01 2.29
CA ALA A 16 -8.69 -16.60 2.19
C ALA A 16 -8.65 -18.02 1.60
N TRP A 17 -7.88 -18.22 0.53
CA TRP A 17 -7.67 -19.56 -0.04
C TRP A 17 -7.02 -20.52 0.96
N THR A 18 -6.02 -20.07 1.69
CA THR A 18 -5.35 -20.86 2.74
C THR A 18 -6.35 -21.25 3.85
N LEU A 19 -7.22 -20.31 4.25
CA LEU A 19 -8.24 -20.53 5.28
C LEU A 19 -9.33 -21.51 4.84
N VAL A 20 -9.57 -21.67 3.53
CA VAL A 20 -10.56 -22.63 3.01
C VAL A 20 -9.93 -24.00 2.75
N VAL A 21 -8.76 -24.04 2.11
CA VAL A 21 -8.14 -25.29 1.68
C VAL A 21 -7.67 -26.12 2.87
N LEU A 22 -6.99 -25.51 3.85
CA LEU A 22 -6.42 -26.27 4.96
C LEU A 22 -7.49 -26.99 5.82
N PRO A 23 -8.62 -26.36 6.20
CA PRO A 23 -9.67 -27.07 6.93
C PRO A 23 -10.35 -28.17 6.11
N VAL A 24 -10.56 -27.96 4.81
CA VAL A 24 -11.11 -28.99 3.92
C VAL A 24 -10.17 -30.18 3.83
N THR A 25 -8.87 -29.95 3.67
CA THR A 25 -7.85 -31.00 3.69
C THR A 25 -7.82 -31.72 5.04
N ALA A 26 -7.87 -30.98 6.16
CA ALA A 26 -7.90 -31.57 7.50
C ALA A 26 -9.10 -32.50 7.67
N PHE A 27 -10.30 -32.03 7.32
CA PHE A 27 -11.53 -32.81 7.39
C PHE A 27 -11.46 -34.09 6.56
N LEU A 28 -10.98 -33.99 5.31
CA LEU A 28 -10.84 -35.14 4.42
C LEU A 28 -9.87 -36.19 5.00
N LEU A 29 -8.70 -35.76 5.47
CA LEU A 29 -7.70 -36.66 6.03
C LEU A 29 -8.16 -37.34 7.32
N VAL A 30 -8.79 -36.59 8.24
CA VAL A 30 -9.36 -37.14 9.48
C VAL A 30 -10.46 -38.16 9.17
N SER A 31 -11.33 -37.87 8.20
CA SER A 31 -12.39 -38.79 7.78
C SER A 31 -11.82 -40.09 7.19
N LEU A 32 -10.83 -39.99 6.31
CA LEU A 32 -10.17 -41.17 5.70
C LEU A 32 -9.45 -42.01 6.75
N TYR A 33 -8.77 -41.36 7.71
CA TYR A 33 -8.06 -42.04 8.78
C TYR A 33 -9.01 -42.75 9.76
N ARG A 34 -10.11 -42.11 10.18
CA ARG A 34 -11.16 -42.75 10.99
C ARG A 34 -11.68 -44.02 10.32
N GLN A 35 -12.04 -43.93 9.04
CA GLN A 35 -12.54 -45.09 8.29
C GLN A 35 -11.50 -46.21 8.19
N ALA A 36 -10.21 -45.87 8.07
CA ALA A 36 -9.13 -46.86 8.08
C ALA A 36 -8.98 -47.54 9.44
N LEU A 37 -9.02 -46.79 10.54
CA LEU A 37 -8.99 -47.33 11.90
C LEU A 37 -10.17 -48.27 12.17
N GLU A 38 -11.39 -47.85 11.85
CA GLU A 38 -12.59 -48.67 12.03
C GLU A 38 -12.52 -49.97 11.21
N ARG A 39 -12.08 -49.91 9.95
CA ARG A 39 -11.90 -51.11 9.11
C ARG A 39 -10.85 -52.07 9.69
N ASN A 40 -9.72 -51.56 10.17
CA ASN A 40 -8.67 -52.37 10.77
C ASN A 40 -9.13 -53.01 12.09
N PHE A 41 -9.89 -52.26 12.89
CA PHE A 41 -10.46 -52.77 14.14
C PHE A 41 -11.50 -53.87 13.86
N ASP A 42 -12.40 -53.64 12.90
CA ASP A 42 -13.40 -54.63 12.48
C ASP A 42 -12.72 -55.90 11.91
N ALA A 43 -11.64 -55.76 11.15
CA ALA A 43 -10.86 -56.89 10.66
C ALA A 43 -10.26 -57.71 11.82
N ARG A 44 -9.69 -57.04 12.84
CA ARG A 44 -9.15 -57.70 14.04
C ARG A 44 -10.24 -58.44 14.84
N LEU A 45 -11.41 -57.81 15.04
CA LEU A 45 -12.56 -58.47 15.67
C LEU A 45 -13.01 -59.69 14.88
N ASN A 46 -13.00 -59.63 13.55
CA ASN A 46 -13.38 -60.76 12.71
C ASN A 46 -12.36 -61.92 12.79
N VAL A 47 -11.06 -61.65 12.97
CA VAL A 47 -10.06 -62.70 13.23
C VAL A 47 -10.38 -63.39 14.56
N TYR A 48 -10.59 -62.64 15.64
CA TYR A 48 -10.95 -63.21 16.94
C TYR A 48 -12.26 -63.99 16.90
N LEU A 49 -13.27 -63.47 16.20
CA LEU A 49 -14.54 -64.17 15.99
C LEU A 49 -14.34 -65.49 15.25
N THR A 50 -13.52 -65.50 14.20
CA THR A 50 -13.22 -66.73 13.44
C THR A 50 -12.47 -67.74 14.30
N SER A 51 -11.51 -67.30 15.11
CA SER A 51 -10.84 -68.15 16.10
C SER A 51 -11.80 -68.70 17.15
N LEU A 52 -12.78 -67.90 17.60
CA LEU A 52 -13.75 -68.30 18.63
C LEU A 52 -14.61 -69.44 18.10
N VAL A 53 -15.15 -69.25 16.91
CA VAL A 53 -15.95 -70.24 16.19
C VAL A 53 -15.16 -71.53 15.99
N ALA A 54 -13.88 -71.43 15.60
CA ALA A 54 -13.03 -72.59 15.41
C ALA A 54 -12.74 -73.34 16.72
N SER A 55 -12.60 -72.63 17.84
CA SER A 55 -12.33 -73.24 19.16
C SER A 55 -13.55 -73.84 19.84
N SER A 56 -14.77 -73.41 19.49
CA SER A 56 -16.02 -73.85 20.13
C SER A 56 -16.87 -74.79 19.26
N THR A 57 -16.40 -75.14 18.05
CA THR A 57 -17.13 -76.00 17.12
C THR A 57 -16.36 -77.29 16.91
N GLU A 58 -16.82 -78.37 17.56
CA GLU A 58 -16.32 -79.72 17.31
C GLU A 58 -17.05 -80.39 16.13
N GLU A 59 -16.33 -81.20 15.35
CA GLU A 59 -16.89 -81.90 14.20
C GLU A 59 -17.94 -82.94 14.66
N GLY A 60 -19.21 -82.72 14.27
CA GLY A 60 -20.33 -83.60 14.61
C GLY A 60 -21.10 -83.24 15.88
N ALA A 61 -20.69 -82.21 16.62
CA ALA A 61 -21.40 -81.74 17.81
C ALA A 61 -22.61 -80.84 17.44
N PRO A 62 -23.82 -81.07 18.01
CA PRO A 62 -25.02 -80.27 17.71
C PRO A 62 -25.06 -78.91 18.43
N THR A 63 -24.19 -78.70 19.42
CA THR A 63 -24.09 -77.48 20.23
C THR A 63 -22.64 -77.03 20.38
N PRO A 64 -22.37 -75.73 20.58
CA PRO A 64 -21.02 -75.23 20.86
C PRO A 64 -20.44 -75.87 22.12
N THR A 65 -19.13 -76.09 22.13
CA THR A 65 -18.35 -76.51 23.29
C THR A 65 -17.62 -75.33 23.93
N ASP A 66 -17.18 -75.51 25.18
CA ASP A 66 -16.46 -74.46 25.93
C ASP A 66 -15.13 -74.13 25.24
N PRO A 67 -14.90 -72.88 24.79
CA PRO A 67 -13.67 -72.48 24.11
C PRO A 67 -12.52 -72.25 25.11
N ALA A 68 -12.22 -73.23 25.96
CA ALA A 68 -11.19 -73.14 27.00
C ALA A 68 -9.78 -72.85 26.45
N ASP A 69 -9.51 -73.23 25.19
CA ASP A 69 -8.25 -73.02 24.47
C ASP A 69 -8.28 -71.80 23.52
N PHE A 70 -9.15 -70.81 23.75
CA PHE A 70 -9.27 -69.62 22.88
C PHE A 70 -7.97 -68.81 22.72
N GLY A 71 -6.92 -69.10 23.52
CA GLY A 71 -5.52 -68.73 23.23
C GLY A 71 -5.19 -67.24 23.27
N GLN A 72 -6.15 -66.40 23.66
CA GLN A 72 -6.03 -64.95 23.68
C GLN A 72 -6.13 -64.43 25.13
N PRO A 73 -5.00 -64.09 25.79
CA PRO A 73 -4.97 -63.69 27.20
C PRO A 73 -5.84 -62.48 27.54
N ILE A 74 -6.08 -61.60 26.56
CA ILE A 74 -6.88 -60.37 26.73
C ILE A 74 -8.32 -60.65 27.18
N PHE A 75 -8.86 -61.84 26.88
CA PHE A 75 -10.23 -62.21 27.27
C PHE A 75 -10.30 -62.87 28.66
N GLY A 76 -9.16 -63.19 29.27
CA GLY A 76 -9.04 -63.74 30.61
C GLY A 76 -8.93 -62.69 31.72
N ILE A 77 -8.65 -61.43 31.35
CA ILE A 77 -8.46 -60.33 32.31
C ILE A 77 -9.82 -59.69 32.61
N PRO A 78 -10.29 -59.68 33.89
CA PRO A 78 -11.55 -59.04 34.26
C PRO A 78 -11.65 -57.60 33.75
N PHE A 79 -12.74 -57.28 33.06
CA PHE A 79 -13.01 -55.96 32.49
C PHE A 79 -11.91 -55.41 31.56
N SER A 80 -11.24 -56.27 30.78
CA SER A 80 -10.16 -55.88 29.86
C SER A 80 -10.58 -54.91 28.75
N GLY A 81 -11.89 -54.71 28.51
CA GLY A 81 -12.42 -54.00 27.36
C GLY A 81 -12.57 -54.87 26.12
N TRP A 82 -12.15 -56.14 26.18
CA TRP A 82 -12.28 -57.12 25.12
C TRP A 82 -13.13 -58.28 25.63
N TYR A 83 -14.22 -58.58 24.93
CA TYR A 83 -15.23 -59.52 25.40
C TYR A 83 -15.69 -60.43 24.26
N TRP A 84 -16.08 -61.64 24.58
CA TRP A 84 -16.82 -62.49 23.66
C TRP A 84 -17.98 -63.18 24.38
N GLN A 85 -19.01 -63.52 23.62
CA GLN A 85 -20.12 -64.33 24.11
C GLN A 85 -20.69 -65.20 22.99
N ILE A 86 -21.15 -66.39 23.37
CA ILE A 86 -21.85 -67.35 22.51
C ILE A 86 -23.25 -67.51 23.08
N LYS A 87 -24.27 -67.23 22.26
CA LYS A 87 -25.67 -67.23 22.70
C LYS A 87 -26.57 -67.94 21.69
N PRO A 88 -27.47 -68.85 22.11
CA PRO A 88 -28.46 -69.43 21.21
C PRO A 88 -29.44 -68.36 20.71
N LEU A 89 -29.76 -68.39 19.41
CA LEU A 89 -30.65 -67.40 18.79
C LEU A 89 -32.10 -67.63 19.27
N GLY A 90 -32.60 -66.74 20.12
CA GLY A 90 -33.94 -66.77 20.69
C GLY A 90 -34.14 -65.63 21.69
N LYS A 91 -35.35 -65.06 21.78
CA LYS A 91 -35.61 -63.97 22.75
C LYS A 91 -35.53 -64.51 24.18
N GLY A 92 -34.72 -63.88 25.04
CA GLY A 92 -34.68 -64.14 26.48
C GLY A 92 -33.74 -65.26 26.96
N THR A 93 -32.99 -65.91 26.08
CA THR A 93 -31.98 -66.91 26.47
C THR A 93 -30.74 -66.23 27.10
N ARG A 94 -30.18 -66.86 28.14
CA ARG A 94 -28.85 -66.48 28.69
C ARG A 94 -27.75 -66.91 27.70
N PRO A 95 -26.58 -66.26 27.70
CA PRO A 95 -25.45 -66.76 26.93
C PRO A 95 -24.99 -68.10 27.53
N ASP A 96 -24.61 -69.04 26.67
CA ASP A 96 -24.13 -70.36 27.11
C ASP A 96 -22.66 -70.29 27.51
N PHE A 97 -21.89 -69.48 26.79
CA PHE A 97 -20.49 -69.22 27.09
C PHE A 97 -20.19 -67.73 26.98
N ILE A 98 -19.36 -67.24 27.89
CA ILE A 98 -18.88 -65.86 27.96
C ILE A 98 -17.41 -65.85 28.31
N SER A 99 -16.69 -64.83 27.85
CA SER A 99 -15.31 -64.61 28.26
C SER A 99 -15.20 -64.29 29.76
N ASP A 100 -14.15 -64.77 30.43
CA ASP A 100 -13.86 -64.43 31.84
C ASP A 100 -13.79 -62.91 32.10
N SER A 101 -13.30 -62.17 31.12
CA SER A 101 -13.28 -60.70 31.12
C SER A 101 -14.67 -60.06 31.28
N LEU A 102 -15.74 -60.71 30.81
CA LEU A 102 -17.13 -60.24 30.87
C LEU A 102 -17.79 -60.53 32.24
N LEU A 103 -17.25 -61.49 33.01
CA LEU A 103 -17.78 -61.96 34.28
C LEU A 103 -19.28 -62.31 34.16
N ASP A 104 -20.13 -61.89 35.09
CA ASP A 104 -21.57 -62.21 35.09
C ASP A 104 -22.43 -61.28 34.21
N GLN A 105 -21.81 -60.44 33.37
CA GLN A 105 -22.53 -59.50 32.51
C GLN A 105 -22.91 -60.09 31.14
N GLN A 106 -23.84 -59.44 30.43
CA GLN A 106 -24.26 -59.84 29.09
C GLN A 106 -24.15 -58.66 28.12
N LEU A 107 -23.56 -58.89 26.95
CA LEU A 107 -23.52 -57.88 25.89
C LEU A 107 -24.87 -57.81 25.17
N ASN A 108 -25.33 -56.59 24.90
CA ASN A 108 -26.52 -56.38 24.08
C ASN A 108 -26.19 -56.59 22.59
N LEU A 109 -26.57 -57.74 22.04
CA LEU A 109 -26.20 -58.13 20.68
C LEU A 109 -26.90 -57.28 19.60
N PRO A 110 -26.22 -56.98 18.48
CA PRO A 110 -26.83 -56.33 17.32
C PRO A 110 -28.12 -57.02 16.84
N SER A 111 -28.15 -58.35 16.81
CA SER A 111 -29.33 -59.14 16.43
C SER A 111 -30.54 -58.91 17.34
N ALA A 112 -30.32 -58.71 18.65
CA ALA A 112 -31.39 -58.41 19.60
C ALA A 112 -32.01 -57.02 19.38
N ASN A 113 -31.23 -56.10 18.79
CA ASN A 113 -31.65 -54.74 18.46
C ASN A 113 -32.21 -54.61 17.03
N GLY A 114 -32.43 -55.72 16.32
CA GLY A 114 -32.99 -55.71 14.96
C GLY A 114 -32.04 -55.20 13.88
N ILE A 115 -30.72 -55.25 14.11
CA ILE A 115 -29.73 -54.91 13.09
C ILE A 115 -29.63 -56.05 12.08
N GLU A 116 -29.94 -55.76 10.81
CA GLU A 116 -29.83 -56.74 9.72
C GLU A 116 -28.37 -57.10 9.43
N PRO A 117 -28.07 -58.38 9.13
CA PRO A 117 -26.72 -58.80 8.79
C PRO A 117 -26.31 -58.30 7.40
N ASP A 118 -25.00 -58.12 7.20
CA ASP A 118 -24.44 -57.84 5.88
C ASP A 118 -24.40 -59.11 4.98
N ALA A 119 -23.90 -58.97 3.75
CA ALA A 119 -23.78 -60.07 2.80
C ALA A 119 -22.93 -61.27 3.31
N SER A 120 -22.13 -61.07 4.37
CA SER A 120 -21.31 -62.11 5.01
C SER A 120 -21.97 -62.67 6.29
N LEU A 121 -23.28 -62.47 6.46
CA LEU A 121 -24.04 -62.82 7.67
C LEU A 121 -23.46 -62.21 8.96
N THR A 122 -22.76 -61.09 8.82
CA THR A 122 -22.06 -60.42 9.91
C THR A 122 -22.76 -59.10 10.24
N ARG A 123 -23.00 -58.85 11.53
CA ARG A 123 -23.56 -57.60 12.06
C ARG A 123 -22.44 -56.84 12.76
N ARG A 124 -22.36 -55.53 12.52
CA ARG A 124 -21.38 -54.66 13.19
C ARG A 124 -22.08 -53.49 13.82
N ALA A 125 -21.86 -53.23 15.10
CA ALA A 125 -22.49 -52.12 15.81
C ALA A 125 -21.54 -51.48 16.83
N HIS A 126 -21.96 -50.36 17.40
CA HIS A 126 -21.40 -49.88 18.66
C HIS A 126 -22.42 -50.18 19.77
N ILE A 127 -21.95 -50.68 20.89
CA ILE A 127 -22.79 -51.04 22.06
C ILE A 127 -22.14 -50.51 23.34
N ASP A 128 -22.91 -50.42 24.41
CA ASP A 128 -22.38 -50.10 25.74
C ASP A 128 -21.83 -51.37 26.41
N GLY A 129 -20.62 -51.26 26.94
CA GLY A 129 -19.94 -52.31 27.67
C GLY A 129 -20.20 -52.29 29.17
N PRO A 130 -19.65 -53.27 29.91
CA PRO A 130 -19.85 -53.45 31.35
C PRO A 130 -19.54 -52.25 32.24
N ASN A 131 -18.54 -51.44 31.88
CA ASN A 131 -18.13 -50.23 32.59
C ASN A 131 -18.66 -48.96 31.90
N ARG A 132 -19.76 -49.06 31.13
CA ARG A 132 -20.30 -47.98 30.28
C ARG A 132 -19.30 -47.44 29.26
N GLN A 133 -18.27 -48.21 28.93
CA GLN A 133 -17.39 -47.89 27.81
C GLN A 133 -18.07 -48.22 26.49
N ARG A 134 -17.74 -47.49 25.44
CA ARG A 134 -18.27 -47.76 24.10
C ARG A 134 -17.48 -48.91 23.49
N LEU A 135 -18.17 -49.98 23.12
CA LEU A 135 -17.57 -51.12 22.47
C LEU A 135 -17.95 -51.15 20.99
N ARG A 136 -17.00 -51.56 20.17
CA ARG A 136 -17.25 -51.99 18.79
C ARG A 136 -17.44 -53.50 18.81
N ILE A 137 -18.58 -53.98 18.31
CA ILE A 137 -18.95 -55.41 18.29
C ILE A 137 -19.10 -55.92 16.87
N VAL A 138 -18.59 -57.13 16.63
CA VAL A 138 -18.84 -57.93 15.44
C VAL A 138 -19.56 -59.21 15.87
N GLU A 139 -20.72 -59.46 15.28
CA GLU A 139 -21.56 -60.62 15.54
C GLU A 139 -21.75 -61.42 14.25
N ARG A 140 -21.67 -62.75 14.31
CA ARG A 140 -22.02 -63.65 13.21
C ARG A 140 -22.93 -64.76 13.70
N GLU A 141 -23.94 -65.07 12.89
CA GLU A 141 -24.83 -66.19 13.12
C GLU A 141 -24.27 -67.44 12.45
N ILE A 142 -24.15 -68.53 13.20
CA ILE A 142 -23.62 -69.81 12.73
C ILE A 142 -24.51 -70.94 13.20
N ARG A 143 -24.76 -71.92 12.32
CA ARG A 143 -25.42 -73.18 12.67
C ARG A 143 -24.34 -74.26 12.81
N PRO A 144 -24.13 -74.82 14.01
CA PRO A 144 -23.25 -75.96 14.21
C PRO A 144 -23.66 -77.15 13.32
N SER A 145 -22.70 -78.02 12.97
CA SER A 145 -22.93 -79.16 12.06
C SER A 145 -24.06 -80.07 12.55
N GLY A 146 -25.16 -80.12 11.80
CA GLY A 146 -26.34 -80.94 12.07
C GLY A 146 -27.60 -80.31 11.48
N ALA A 147 -28.39 -81.08 10.72
CA ALA A 147 -29.57 -80.56 10.00
C ALA A 147 -30.64 -79.90 10.89
N ASN A 148 -30.62 -80.17 12.20
CA ASN A 148 -31.58 -79.66 13.21
C ASN A 148 -30.91 -78.84 14.34
N SER A 149 -29.65 -78.44 14.21
CA SER A 149 -28.98 -77.67 15.27
C SER A 149 -29.51 -76.23 15.32
N PRO A 150 -29.85 -75.68 16.51
CA PRO A 150 -30.33 -74.30 16.62
C PRO A 150 -29.22 -73.32 16.21
N PRO A 151 -29.56 -72.17 15.57
CA PRO A 151 -28.57 -71.15 15.26
C PRO A 151 -28.00 -70.52 16.54
N TYR A 152 -26.70 -70.25 16.53
CA TYR A 152 -26.00 -69.56 17.59
C TYR A 152 -25.44 -68.23 17.08
N SER A 153 -25.50 -67.22 17.94
CA SER A 153 -24.82 -65.95 17.76
C SER A 153 -23.46 -66.01 18.43
N TYR A 154 -22.43 -65.77 17.62
CA TYR A 154 -21.07 -65.58 18.05
C TYR A 154 -20.76 -64.10 18.00
N ALA A 155 -20.33 -63.52 19.12
CA ALA A 155 -20.00 -62.11 19.18
C ALA A 155 -18.66 -61.87 19.84
N VAL A 156 -17.89 -60.97 19.23
CA VAL A 156 -16.65 -60.43 19.81
C VAL A 156 -16.75 -58.92 19.83
N ALA A 157 -16.45 -58.32 20.97
CA ALA A 157 -16.45 -56.89 21.19
C ALA A 157 -15.10 -56.42 21.70
N GLY A 158 -14.69 -55.22 21.29
CA GLY A 158 -13.49 -54.55 21.77
C GLY A 158 -13.77 -53.09 22.09
N ASP A 159 -12.96 -52.49 22.94
CA ASP A 159 -13.10 -51.10 23.37
C ASP A 159 -12.81 -50.14 22.22
N SER A 160 -13.83 -49.39 21.78
CA SER A 160 -13.67 -48.43 20.69
C SER A 160 -12.90 -47.18 21.12
N SER A 161 -12.62 -47.02 22.43
CA SER A 161 -11.78 -45.93 22.94
C SER A 161 -10.34 -46.00 22.39
N GLU A 162 -9.87 -47.18 21.95
CA GLU A 162 -8.61 -47.34 21.21
C GLU A 162 -8.63 -46.50 19.92
N ILE A 163 -9.71 -46.58 19.15
CA ILE A 163 -9.90 -45.81 17.90
C ILE A 163 -9.96 -44.31 18.21
N ASP A 164 -10.73 -43.92 19.24
CA ASP A 164 -10.91 -42.51 19.59
C ASP A 164 -9.59 -41.86 20.06
N ARG A 165 -8.77 -42.58 20.84
CA ARG A 165 -7.44 -42.11 21.27
C ARG A 165 -6.50 -41.89 20.09
N ASP A 166 -6.38 -42.88 19.20
CA ASP A 166 -5.50 -42.80 18.03
C ASP A 166 -5.94 -41.68 17.08
N LEU A 167 -7.26 -41.55 16.89
CA LEU A 167 -7.83 -40.49 16.08
C LEU A 167 -7.61 -39.10 16.69
N ALA A 168 -7.75 -38.94 18.01
CA ALA A 168 -7.51 -37.67 18.69
C ALA A 168 -6.04 -37.26 18.61
N ALA A 169 -5.11 -38.20 18.80
CA ALA A 169 -3.68 -37.97 18.68
C ALA A 169 -3.31 -37.54 17.23
N PHE A 170 -3.79 -38.28 16.24
CA PHE A 170 -3.60 -37.94 14.82
C PHE A 170 -4.18 -36.57 14.48
N THR A 171 -5.40 -36.29 14.92
CA THR A 171 -6.09 -35.01 14.64
C THR A 171 -5.34 -33.83 15.23
N THR A 172 -4.86 -33.96 16.47
CA THR A 172 -4.07 -32.89 17.14
C THR A 172 -2.76 -32.63 16.40
N MET A 173 -2.03 -33.69 16.04
CA MET A 173 -0.79 -33.59 15.27
C MET A 173 -1.03 -32.98 13.88
N LEU A 174 -2.08 -33.40 13.19
CA LEU A 174 -2.44 -32.89 11.87
C LEU A 174 -2.82 -31.40 11.93
N ILE A 175 -3.66 -30.99 12.89
CA ILE A 175 -4.03 -29.58 13.07
C ILE A 175 -2.80 -28.74 13.37
N ALA A 176 -1.91 -29.21 14.26
CA ALA A 176 -0.66 -28.51 14.56
C ALA A 176 0.23 -28.36 13.32
N ALA A 177 0.40 -29.44 12.54
CA ALA A 177 1.19 -29.41 11.31
C ALA A 177 0.58 -28.46 10.25
N LEU A 178 -0.73 -28.51 10.03
CA LEU A 178 -1.42 -27.63 9.10
C LEU A 178 -1.43 -26.17 9.58
N ALA A 179 -1.50 -25.91 10.88
CA ALA A 179 -1.39 -24.58 11.44
C ALA A 179 0.00 -23.99 11.19
N VAL A 180 1.06 -24.75 11.44
CA VAL A 180 2.45 -24.31 11.14
C VAL A 180 2.63 -24.07 9.64
N ALA A 181 2.14 -24.98 8.79
CA ALA A 181 2.20 -24.81 7.34
C ALA A 181 1.41 -23.57 6.88
N GLY A 182 0.20 -23.35 7.41
CA GLY A 182 -0.65 -22.20 7.11
C GLY A 182 -0.01 -20.88 7.54
N LEU A 183 0.57 -20.83 8.75
CA LEU A 183 1.35 -19.66 9.21
C LEU A 183 2.54 -19.39 8.29
N GLY A 184 3.27 -20.44 7.88
CA GLY A 184 4.35 -20.34 6.91
C GLY A 184 3.91 -19.78 5.56
N LEU A 185 2.79 -20.24 5.02
CA LEU A 185 2.21 -19.73 3.76
C LEU A 185 1.78 -18.26 3.87
N VAL A 186 1.14 -17.88 4.98
CA VAL A 186 0.73 -16.48 5.21
C VAL A 186 1.97 -15.58 5.35
N ALA A 187 3.00 -16.02 6.07
CA ALA A 187 4.25 -15.27 6.20
C ALA A 187 4.97 -15.15 4.84
N ALA A 188 5.08 -16.24 4.09
CA ALA A 188 5.71 -16.25 2.77
C ALA A 188 5.00 -15.31 1.79
N THR A 189 3.67 -15.37 1.72
CA THR A 189 2.87 -14.47 0.86
C THR A 189 3.00 -13.01 1.28
N PHE A 190 3.02 -12.71 2.59
CA PHE A 190 3.28 -11.37 3.09
C PHE A 190 4.64 -10.83 2.63
N PHE A 191 5.71 -11.63 2.76
CA PHE A 191 7.04 -11.25 2.31
C PHE A 191 7.11 -11.10 0.78
N GLN A 192 6.58 -12.04 0.02
CA GLN A 192 6.52 -11.99 -1.45
C GLN A 192 5.83 -10.71 -1.95
N VAL A 193 4.69 -10.34 -1.36
CA VAL A 193 3.98 -9.11 -1.72
C VAL A 193 4.77 -7.86 -1.31
N ARG A 194 5.37 -7.87 -0.11
CA ARG A 194 6.11 -6.71 0.42
C ARG A 194 7.40 -6.43 -0.35
N PHE A 195 8.13 -7.47 -0.73
CA PHE A 195 9.36 -7.38 -1.51
C PHE A 195 9.07 -7.22 -3.00
N GLY A 196 8.14 -7.99 -3.56
CA GLY A 196 7.78 -7.97 -4.98
C GLY A 196 7.19 -6.63 -5.44
N LEU A 197 6.48 -5.91 -4.57
CA LEU A 197 5.94 -4.57 -4.88
C LEU A 197 6.85 -3.42 -4.41
N SER A 198 8.02 -3.71 -3.85
CA SER A 198 8.98 -2.69 -3.42
C SER A 198 9.50 -1.83 -4.59
N PRO A 199 9.86 -2.41 -5.76
CA PRO A 199 10.34 -1.63 -6.91
C PRO A 199 9.32 -0.59 -7.42
N LEU A 200 8.02 -0.88 -7.33
CA LEU A 200 6.97 0.07 -7.72
C LEU A 200 6.91 1.29 -6.79
N ARG A 201 7.22 1.11 -5.50
CA ARG A 201 7.32 2.23 -4.56
C ARG A 201 8.53 3.11 -4.88
N ALA A 202 9.67 2.48 -5.20
CA ALA A 202 10.87 3.19 -5.62
C ALA A 202 10.63 4.03 -6.90
N ILE A 203 9.91 3.49 -7.89
CA ILE A 203 9.53 4.26 -9.10
C ILE A 203 8.69 5.47 -8.74
N ARG A 204 7.69 5.31 -7.87
CA ARG A 204 6.84 6.44 -7.45
C ARG A 204 7.67 7.54 -6.78
N GLU A 205 8.59 7.18 -5.90
CA GLU A 205 9.48 8.13 -5.22
C GLU A 205 10.42 8.81 -6.21
N ARG A 206 11.05 8.06 -7.12
CA ARG A 206 11.92 8.60 -8.18
C ARG A 206 11.17 9.52 -9.15
N LEU A 207 9.93 9.19 -9.50
CA LEU A 207 9.10 10.05 -10.34
C LEU A 207 8.70 11.36 -9.62
N ALA A 208 8.52 11.32 -8.30
CA ALA A 208 8.31 12.52 -7.49
C ALA A 208 9.59 13.40 -7.44
N ALA A 209 10.78 12.79 -7.36
CA ALA A 209 12.06 13.49 -7.49
C ALA A 209 12.22 14.14 -8.87
N ILE A 210 11.81 13.45 -9.94
CA ILE A 210 11.79 14.04 -11.28
C ILE A 210 10.84 15.23 -11.33
N ARG A 211 9.61 15.08 -10.82
CA ARG A 211 8.60 16.16 -10.78
C ARG A 211 9.05 17.38 -9.94
N SER A 212 9.93 17.21 -8.97
CA SER A 212 10.46 18.30 -8.14
C SER A 212 11.75 18.90 -8.69
N GLY A 213 12.31 18.35 -9.78
CA GLY A 213 13.57 18.81 -10.40
C GLY A 213 14.84 18.23 -9.78
N GLU A 214 14.73 17.41 -8.74
CA GLU A 214 15.88 16.80 -8.07
C GLU A 214 16.59 15.75 -8.94
N ALA A 215 15.87 15.18 -9.91
CA ALA A 215 16.40 14.16 -10.81
C ALA A 215 15.94 14.38 -12.25
N GLU A 216 16.80 14.05 -13.21
CA GLU A 216 16.49 14.23 -14.62
C GLU A 216 15.83 13.02 -15.29
N LYS A 217 16.08 11.82 -14.78
CA LYS A 217 15.60 10.55 -15.36
C LYS A 217 15.42 9.51 -14.25
N LEU A 218 14.64 8.47 -14.52
CA LEU A 218 14.57 7.32 -13.63
C LEU A 218 15.85 6.50 -13.77
N GLU A 219 16.73 6.62 -12.77
CA GLU A 219 17.98 5.86 -12.66
C GLU A 219 17.84 4.64 -11.75
N GLY A 220 18.81 3.72 -11.82
CA GLY A 220 18.90 2.53 -10.98
C GLY A 220 18.44 1.25 -11.66
N GLU A 221 18.91 0.11 -11.15
CA GLU A 221 18.51 -1.21 -11.63
C GLU A 221 17.12 -1.57 -11.11
N LEU A 222 16.26 -1.99 -12.03
CA LEU A 222 14.91 -2.48 -11.76
C LEU A 222 14.78 -3.92 -12.30
N PRO A 223 13.87 -4.73 -11.74
CA PRO A 223 13.59 -6.07 -12.25
C PRO A 223 13.27 -6.06 -13.75
N LEU A 224 13.57 -7.17 -14.43
CA LEU A 224 13.42 -7.32 -15.88
C LEU A 224 12.00 -7.01 -16.38
N GLU A 225 11.00 -7.32 -15.56
CA GLU A 225 9.59 -7.09 -15.85
C GLU A 225 9.22 -5.59 -15.85
N ILE A 226 10.00 -4.77 -15.13
CA ILE A 226 9.73 -3.34 -14.93
C ILE A 226 10.65 -2.45 -15.77
N LYS A 227 11.79 -2.98 -16.21
CA LYS A 227 12.77 -2.27 -17.04
C LYS A 227 12.19 -1.66 -18.33
N PRO A 228 11.29 -2.31 -19.09
CA PRO A 228 10.65 -1.69 -20.26
C PRO A 228 9.84 -0.44 -19.90
N LEU A 229 9.12 -0.47 -18.77
CA LEU A 229 8.35 0.68 -18.29
C LEU A 229 9.27 1.86 -17.93
N GLN A 230 10.42 1.60 -17.31
CA GLN A 230 11.42 2.63 -17.04
C GLN A 230 11.93 3.28 -18.33
N GLN A 231 12.19 2.49 -19.38
CA GLN A 231 12.65 3.00 -20.67
C GLN A 231 11.60 3.88 -21.33
N GLU A 232 10.34 3.45 -21.37
CA GLU A 232 9.24 4.23 -21.93
C GLU A 232 9.00 5.54 -21.17
N LEU A 233 9.03 5.50 -19.83
CA LEU A 233 8.91 6.72 -19.01
C LEU A 233 10.06 7.70 -19.28
N ASN A 234 11.30 7.21 -19.36
CA ASN A 234 12.45 8.04 -19.67
C ASN A 234 12.36 8.63 -21.09
N ALA A 235 11.92 7.84 -22.07
CA ALA A 235 11.69 8.32 -23.44
C ALA A 235 10.62 9.41 -23.50
N LEU A 236 9.51 9.25 -22.76
CA LEU A 236 8.45 10.24 -22.67
C LEU A 236 8.94 11.54 -22.01
N ILE A 237 9.71 11.43 -20.92
CA ILE A 237 10.30 12.60 -20.24
C ILE A 237 11.23 13.35 -21.19
N GLN A 238 12.09 12.63 -21.91
CA GLN A 238 13.02 13.21 -22.87
C GLN A 238 12.29 13.90 -24.03
N SER A 239 11.29 13.25 -24.62
CA SER A 239 10.46 13.82 -25.70
C SER A 239 9.76 15.10 -25.25
N ASN A 240 9.21 15.12 -24.03
CA ASN A 240 8.57 16.31 -23.49
C ASN A 240 9.58 17.46 -23.33
N ARG A 241 10.78 17.20 -22.81
CA ARG A 241 11.85 18.21 -22.74
C ARG A 241 12.21 18.78 -24.10
N GLU A 242 12.37 17.92 -25.11
CA GLU A 242 12.69 18.37 -26.47
C GLU A 242 11.58 19.22 -27.08
N ILE A 243 10.30 18.92 -26.79
CA ILE A 243 9.16 19.73 -27.20
C ILE A 243 9.22 21.11 -26.54
N VAL A 244 9.48 21.16 -25.22
CA VAL A 244 9.59 22.42 -24.47
C VAL A 244 10.77 23.26 -24.98
N GLU A 245 11.94 22.67 -25.19
CA GLU A 245 13.12 23.37 -25.71
C GLU A 245 12.93 23.91 -27.14
N ARG A 246 12.28 23.12 -28.02
CA ARG A 246 11.92 23.59 -29.36
C ARG A 246 10.93 24.75 -29.30
N ALA A 247 9.90 24.67 -28.45
CA ALA A 247 8.95 25.75 -28.25
C ALA A 247 9.65 27.03 -27.75
N ARG A 248 10.58 26.91 -26.80
CA ARG A 248 11.41 28.03 -26.29
C ARG A 248 12.20 28.70 -27.42
N THR A 249 12.91 27.90 -28.22
CA THR A 249 13.72 28.39 -29.35
C THR A 249 12.85 29.10 -30.38
N HIS A 250 11.69 28.53 -30.72
CA HIS A 250 10.77 29.09 -31.71
C HIS A 250 10.19 30.45 -31.27
N VAL A 251 9.78 30.55 -30.00
CA VAL A 251 9.30 31.81 -29.39
C VAL A 251 10.40 32.86 -29.38
N GLY A 252 11.63 32.48 -29.03
CA GLY A 252 12.80 33.38 -29.06
C GLY A 252 13.11 33.91 -30.47
N ASN A 253 13.05 33.06 -31.49
CA ASN A 253 13.28 33.46 -32.88
C ASN A 253 12.18 34.40 -33.39
N LEU A 254 10.91 34.11 -33.06
CA LEU A 254 9.77 34.96 -33.42
C LEU A 254 9.89 36.36 -32.79
N ALA A 255 10.34 36.43 -31.53
CA ALA A 255 10.59 37.69 -30.84
C ALA A 255 11.58 38.58 -31.61
N HIS A 256 12.70 37.98 -32.00
CA HIS A 256 13.76 38.69 -32.70
C HIS A 256 13.28 39.15 -34.08
N ALA A 257 12.58 38.29 -34.82
CA ALA A 257 12.02 38.58 -36.13
C ALA A 257 11.01 39.74 -36.11
N LEU A 258 10.26 39.93 -35.02
CA LEU A 258 9.30 41.03 -34.89
C LEU A 258 9.93 42.34 -34.38
N LYS A 259 10.98 42.27 -33.55
CA LYS A 259 11.65 43.46 -32.98
C LYS A 259 12.40 44.27 -34.04
N THR A 260 13.02 43.60 -35.00
CA THR A 260 13.79 44.22 -36.09
C THR A 260 12.93 45.14 -36.98
N PRO A 261 11.82 44.70 -37.59
CA PRO A 261 10.97 45.57 -38.41
C PRO A 261 10.31 46.68 -37.59
N LEU A 262 9.92 46.43 -36.33
CA LEU A 262 9.38 47.47 -35.45
C LEU A 262 10.41 48.56 -35.14
N SER A 263 11.69 48.20 -35.00
CA SER A 263 12.78 49.16 -34.79
C SER A 263 13.00 50.00 -36.05
N VAL A 264 12.92 49.40 -37.24
CA VAL A 264 13.00 50.14 -38.52
C VAL A 264 11.84 51.12 -38.66
N ILE A 265 10.59 50.67 -38.45
CA ILE A 265 9.39 51.53 -38.51
C ILE A 265 9.50 52.68 -37.51
N SER A 266 9.96 52.41 -36.28
CA SER A 266 10.12 53.43 -35.25
C SER A 266 11.23 54.42 -35.58
N ASN A 267 12.33 53.97 -36.20
CA ASN A 267 13.45 54.85 -36.58
C ASN A 267 13.10 55.73 -37.78
N GLU A 268 12.46 55.18 -38.81
CA GLU A 268 11.98 55.95 -39.96
C GLU A 268 10.97 57.02 -39.53
N ALA A 269 10.01 56.66 -38.65
CA ALA A 269 9.05 57.60 -38.12
C ALA A 269 9.69 58.71 -37.24
N ARG A 270 10.87 58.49 -36.66
CA ARG A 270 11.60 59.54 -35.91
C ARG A 270 12.25 60.60 -36.81
N THR A 271 12.40 60.34 -38.11
CA THR A 271 13.01 61.29 -39.05
C THR A 271 12.06 62.41 -39.48
N GLN A 272 10.75 62.24 -39.28
CA GLN A 272 9.72 63.23 -39.57
C GLN A 272 8.98 63.62 -38.29
N SER A 273 8.77 64.92 -38.08
CA SER A 273 8.11 65.45 -36.89
C SER A 273 6.71 65.99 -37.22
N ASP A 274 5.83 65.10 -37.68
CA ASP A 274 4.41 65.35 -37.89
C ASP A 274 3.52 64.53 -36.94
N THR A 275 2.21 64.82 -36.94
CA THR A 275 1.22 64.16 -36.06
C THR A 275 1.03 62.68 -36.41
N LEU A 276 1.25 62.27 -37.66
CA LEU A 276 1.16 60.88 -38.08
C LEU A 276 2.36 60.07 -37.55
N SER A 277 3.57 60.61 -37.68
CA SER A 277 4.82 60.00 -37.21
C SER A 277 4.81 59.76 -35.70
N THR A 278 4.28 60.72 -34.94
CA THR A 278 4.09 60.59 -33.49
C THR A 278 3.17 59.41 -33.14
N LYS A 279 2.04 59.24 -33.85
CA LYS A 279 1.13 58.11 -33.67
C LYS A 279 1.76 56.78 -34.08
N VAL A 280 2.55 56.74 -35.16
CA VAL A 280 3.25 55.53 -35.59
C VAL A 280 4.27 55.06 -34.56
N ILE A 281 5.05 55.99 -33.98
CA ILE A 281 5.98 55.69 -32.88
C ILE A 281 5.22 55.15 -31.67
N GLU A 282 4.11 55.78 -31.28
CA GLU A 282 3.27 55.32 -30.17
C GLU A 282 2.75 53.90 -30.40
N GLN A 283 2.20 53.61 -31.59
CA GLN A 283 1.70 52.27 -31.93
C GLN A 283 2.83 51.23 -32.01
N ALA A 284 4.00 51.59 -32.54
CA ALA A 284 5.14 50.68 -32.62
C ALA A 284 5.69 50.33 -31.22
N GLU A 285 5.72 51.29 -30.29
CA GLU A 285 6.07 51.03 -28.89
C GLU A 285 5.02 50.19 -28.16
N ILE A 286 3.72 50.40 -28.43
CA ILE A 286 2.64 49.54 -27.92
C ILE A 286 2.82 48.10 -28.43
N MET A 287 3.04 47.91 -29.73
CA MET A 287 3.26 46.59 -30.32
C MET A 287 4.52 45.92 -29.73
N ARG A 288 5.62 46.66 -29.58
CA ARG A 288 6.86 46.16 -28.95
C ARG A 288 6.61 45.72 -27.52
N SER A 289 5.84 46.49 -26.75
CA SER A 289 5.43 46.16 -25.39
C SER A 289 4.53 44.92 -25.34
N GLN A 290 3.54 44.81 -26.24
CA GLN A 290 2.66 43.65 -26.34
C GLN A 290 3.42 42.38 -26.74
N ILE A 291 4.32 42.46 -27.71
CA ILE A 291 5.17 41.34 -28.13
C ILE A 291 6.04 40.90 -26.97
N THR A 292 6.74 41.84 -26.32
CA THR A 292 7.55 41.54 -25.14
C THR A 292 6.71 40.86 -24.06
N HIS A 293 5.53 41.42 -23.75
CA HIS A 293 4.60 40.85 -22.77
C HIS A 293 4.12 39.44 -23.14
N HIS A 294 3.73 39.19 -24.40
CA HIS A 294 3.25 37.87 -24.83
C HIS A 294 4.37 36.84 -24.92
N LEU A 295 5.59 37.25 -25.28
CA LEU A 295 6.77 36.40 -25.27
C LEU A 295 7.18 36.05 -23.85
N ASP A 296 7.17 37.03 -22.95
CA ASP A 296 7.41 36.80 -21.54
C ASP A 296 6.33 35.85 -21.02
N ARG A 297 5.04 36.09 -21.30
CA ARG A 297 3.94 35.17 -20.96
C ARG A 297 4.08 33.77 -21.55
N ALA A 298 4.57 33.64 -22.79
CA ALA A 298 4.75 32.35 -23.46
C ALA A 298 5.95 31.58 -22.89
N ARG A 299 7.06 32.27 -22.62
CA ARG A 299 8.20 31.73 -21.85
C ARG A 299 7.73 31.29 -20.47
N VAL A 300 6.93 32.12 -19.83
CA VAL A 300 6.34 31.92 -18.51
C VAL A 300 5.37 30.73 -18.44
N ALA A 301 4.50 30.54 -19.44
CA ALA A 301 3.61 29.38 -19.52
C ALA A 301 4.37 28.07 -19.83
N ALA A 302 5.50 28.16 -20.53
CA ALA A 302 6.42 27.04 -20.70
C ALA A 302 7.27 26.78 -19.42
N ARG A 303 7.51 27.81 -18.60
CA ARG A 303 8.27 27.75 -17.32
C ARG A 303 7.45 27.25 -16.13
N SER A 304 6.15 27.53 -16.07
CA SER A 304 5.26 26.96 -15.04
C SER A 304 4.98 25.45 -15.24
N ASN A 305 5.28 24.93 -16.44
CA ASN A 305 5.39 23.50 -16.73
C ASN A 305 6.85 23.00 -16.78
N ALA A 306 7.85 23.89 -16.64
CA ALA A 306 9.24 23.51 -16.46
C ALA A 306 9.44 23.13 -14.99
N ILE A 307 9.50 21.83 -14.81
CA ILE A 307 9.75 21.15 -13.57
C ILE A 307 11.02 21.69 -12.88
N GLY A 308 10.87 22.28 -11.68
CA GLY A 308 11.82 22.07 -10.58
C GLY A 308 13.04 22.98 -10.39
N GLU A 309 13.01 24.24 -10.83
CA GLU A 309 14.06 25.19 -10.39
C GLU A 309 13.82 25.68 -8.95
N VAL A 310 14.87 25.58 -8.13
CA VAL A 310 14.86 25.99 -6.72
C VAL A 310 16.00 26.96 -6.46
N THR A 311 15.67 28.13 -5.92
CA THR A 311 16.64 29.22 -5.70
C THR A 311 16.89 29.44 -4.21
N ASP A 312 18.17 29.51 -3.81
CA ASP A 312 18.55 29.93 -2.46
C ASP A 312 18.30 31.44 -2.27
N VAL A 313 17.33 31.76 -1.41
CA VAL A 313 16.88 33.14 -1.16
C VAL A 313 17.98 33.97 -0.52
N GLY A 314 18.69 33.40 0.46
CA GLY A 314 19.75 34.10 1.17
C GLY A 314 20.93 34.44 0.26
N ALA A 315 21.28 33.54 -0.68
CA ALA A 315 22.34 33.78 -1.65
C ALA A 315 22.03 34.93 -2.60
N VAL A 316 20.77 35.07 -3.03
CA VAL A 316 20.32 36.17 -3.86
C VAL A 316 20.33 37.48 -3.08
N LEU A 317 19.77 37.53 -1.86
CA LEU A 317 19.80 38.75 -1.04
C LEU A 317 21.22 39.23 -0.77
N ARG A 318 22.15 38.33 -0.45
CA ARG A 318 23.57 38.68 -0.28
C ARG A 318 24.21 39.24 -1.55
N ALA A 319 23.84 38.73 -2.72
CA ALA A 319 24.34 39.25 -3.99
C ALA A 319 23.79 40.65 -4.28
N LEU A 320 22.47 40.84 -4.11
CA LEU A 320 21.82 42.15 -4.28
C LEU A 320 22.37 43.18 -3.29
N LYS A 321 22.64 42.80 -2.04
CA LYS A 321 23.26 43.69 -1.04
C LYS A 321 24.56 44.29 -1.56
N ARG A 322 25.49 43.43 -2.03
CA ARG A 322 26.80 43.89 -2.53
C ARG A 322 26.67 44.83 -3.72
N THR A 323 25.72 44.57 -4.61
CA THR A 323 25.48 45.42 -5.77
C THR A 323 24.91 46.78 -5.37
N LEU A 324 23.93 46.80 -4.46
CA LEU A 324 23.27 48.03 -4.01
C LEU A 324 24.16 48.88 -3.11
N ASP A 325 24.95 48.27 -2.21
CA ASP A 325 25.95 48.97 -1.40
C ASP A 325 26.90 49.78 -2.29
N ARG A 326 27.29 49.23 -3.45
CA ARG A 326 28.17 49.90 -4.42
C ARG A 326 27.45 50.98 -5.24
N ILE A 327 26.20 50.75 -5.65
CA ILE A 327 25.44 51.72 -6.47
C ILE A 327 25.07 52.95 -5.65
N TYR A 328 24.76 52.78 -4.37
CA TYR A 328 24.26 53.84 -3.48
C TYR A 328 25.29 54.28 -2.41
N GLU A 329 26.57 53.98 -2.61
CA GLU A 329 27.67 54.29 -1.67
C GLU A 329 27.67 55.77 -1.26
N GLU A 330 27.52 56.68 -2.23
CA GLU A 330 27.52 58.14 -2.02
C GLU A 330 26.35 58.65 -1.16
N ARG A 331 25.29 57.85 -0.99
CA ARG A 331 24.12 58.22 -0.19
C ARG A 331 24.23 57.84 1.28
N GLY A 332 25.21 57.03 1.66
CA GLY A 332 25.41 56.61 3.06
C GLY A 332 24.23 55.84 3.65
N LEU A 333 23.50 55.06 2.83
CA LEU A 333 22.36 54.26 3.28
C LEU A 333 22.82 53.05 4.12
N THR A 334 22.08 52.74 5.18
CA THR A 334 22.23 51.47 5.91
C THR A 334 21.32 50.42 5.27
N LEU A 335 21.92 49.31 4.82
CA LEU A 335 21.23 48.21 4.14
C LEU A 335 21.29 46.92 4.98
N GLU A 336 20.16 46.50 5.53
CA GLU A 336 20.03 45.27 6.32
C GLU A 336 19.18 44.24 5.56
N LEU A 337 19.82 43.23 4.96
CA LEU A 337 19.12 42.16 4.23
C LEU A 337 19.33 40.81 4.93
N ASP A 338 18.26 40.18 5.39
CA ASP A 338 18.29 38.91 6.10
C ASP A 338 17.29 37.88 5.52
N ALA A 339 17.61 36.60 5.66
CA ALA A 339 16.75 35.50 5.25
C ALA A 339 16.85 34.34 6.24
N ALA A 340 15.71 33.69 6.50
CA ALA A 340 15.68 32.49 7.30
C ALA A 340 16.65 31.41 6.75
N PRO A 341 17.40 30.71 7.62
CA PRO A 341 18.37 29.70 7.19
C PRO A 341 17.74 28.61 6.33
N GLY A 342 18.36 28.31 5.18
CA GLY A 342 17.90 27.25 4.27
C GLY A 342 16.62 27.57 3.51
N LEU A 343 16.13 28.82 3.56
CA LEU A 343 14.94 29.23 2.81
C LEU A 343 15.19 29.21 1.30
N LYS A 344 14.30 28.51 0.59
CA LYS A 344 14.39 28.30 -0.85
C LYS A 344 13.09 28.72 -1.53
N PHE A 345 13.24 29.48 -2.62
CA PHE A 345 12.16 29.87 -3.52
C PHE A 345 11.94 28.76 -4.56
N GLN A 346 10.69 28.36 -4.75
CA GLN A 346 10.30 27.44 -5.81
C GLN A 346 10.11 28.22 -7.13
N GLY A 347 11.23 28.56 -7.78
CA GLY A 347 11.27 29.31 -9.03
C GLY A 347 12.69 29.67 -9.47
N GLU A 348 12.78 30.26 -10.66
CA GLU A 348 14.06 30.62 -11.30
C GLU A 348 14.78 31.74 -10.53
N ARG A 349 16.11 31.67 -10.49
CA ARG A 349 16.94 32.65 -9.77
C ARG A 349 16.78 34.05 -10.33
N GLN A 350 16.77 34.18 -11.65
CA GLN A 350 16.71 35.47 -12.33
C GLN A 350 15.39 36.18 -12.05
N ASP A 351 14.26 35.47 -12.04
CA ASP A 351 12.96 36.05 -11.71
C ASP A 351 12.91 36.56 -10.27
N PHE A 352 13.52 35.82 -9.32
CA PHE A 352 13.62 36.26 -7.94
C PHE A 352 14.52 37.49 -7.78
N GLU A 353 15.67 37.52 -8.48
CA GLU A 353 16.56 38.68 -8.55
C GLU A 353 15.86 39.90 -9.14
N GLU A 354 15.06 39.73 -10.19
CA GLU A 354 14.28 40.78 -10.84
C GLU A 354 13.20 41.34 -9.89
N MET A 355 12.44 40.45 -9.22
CA MET A 355 11.40 40.87 -8.27
C MET A 355 11.99 41.66 -7.09
N VAL A 356 12.95 41.07 -6.39
CA VAL A 356 13.50 41.66 -5.16
C VAL A 356 14.43 42.82 -5.49
N GLY A 357 15.19 42.74 -6.57
CA GLY A 357 16.06 43.81 -7.04
C GLY A 357 15.29 45.09 -7.38
N ASN A 358 14.16 44.97 -8.09
CA ASN A 358 13.30 46.13 -8.39
C ASN A 358 12.71 46.77 -7.11
N LEU A 359 12.34 45.97 -6.12
CA LEU A 359 11.85 46.49 -4.84
C LEU A 359 12.95 47.19 -4.04
N LEU A 360 14.13 46.58 -3.94
CA LEU A 360 15.26 47.15 -3.21
C LEU A 360 15.82 48.41 -3.87
N ASP A 361 15.91 48.44 -5.20
CA ASP A 361 16.33 49.63 -5.94
C ASP A 361 15.36 50.80 -5.70
N ASN A 362 14.05 50.54 -5.71
CA ASN A 362 13.05 51.53 -5.35
C ASN A 362 13.22 51.99 -3.89
N ALA A 363 13.34 51.06 -2.94
CA ALA A 363 13.54 51.40 -1.53
C ALA A 363 14.79 52.28 -1.35
N CYS A 364 15.91 51.94 -1.98
CA CYS A 364 17.13 52.74 -1.94
C CYS A 364 16.91 54.15 -2.49
N LYS A 365 16.21 54.31 -3.63
CA LYS A 365 15.94 55.62 -4.24
C LYS A 365 15.16 56.57 -3.34
N TRP A 366 14.22 56.05 -2.53
CA TRP A 366 13.28 56.86 -1.75
C TRP A 366 13.60 56.94 -0.25
N ALA A 367 14.40 56.02 0.28
CA ALA A 367 14.83 56.02 1.69
C ALA A 367 15.57 57.31 2.06
N ARG A 368 15.46 57.71 3.32
CA ARG A 368 16.28 58.78 3.91
C ARG A 368 17.63 58.23 4.35
N SER A 369 17.63 57.14 5.11
CA SER A 369 18.85 56.59 5.71
C SER A 369 18.86 55.07 5.85
N ASN A 370 17.70 54.40 5.86
CA ASN A 370 17.63 52.97 6.18
C ASN A 370 16.73 52.19 5.23
N VAL A 371 17.21 51.02 4.81
CA VAL A 371 16.45 50.04 4.03
C VAL A 371 16.67 48.66 4.63
N ARG A 372 15.58 47.97 4.93
CA ARG A 372 15.61 46.61 5.50
C ARG A 372 14.86 45.65 4.60
N ALA A 373 15.41 44.46 4.37
CA ALA A 373 14.65 43.36 3.79
C ALA A 373 14.79 42.09 4.62
N SER A 374 13.66 41.38 4.78
CA SER A 374 13.58 40.12 5.51
C SER A 374 12.80 39.09 4.71
N ALA A 375 13.30 37.86 4.67
CA ALA A 375 12.61 36.72 4.09
C ALA A 375 12.34 35.64 5.15
N GLU A 376 11.07 35.35 5.41
CA GLU A 376 10.62 34.42 6.45
C GLU A 376 9.64 33.38 5.91
N ARG A 377 9.75 32.13 6.37
CA ARG A 377 8.84 31.05 5.96
C ARG A 377 7.51 31.16 6.70
N ASP A 378 6.39 31.03 5.99
CA ASP A 378 5.09 30.89 6.62
C ASP A 378 4.92 29.45 7.10
N ALA A 379 4.65 29.26 8.39
CA ALA A 379 4.51 27.94 9.01
C ALA A 379 3.31 27.13 8.49
N SER A 380 2.36 27.76 7.80
CA SER A 380 1.05 27.16 7.51
C SER A 380 0.76 26.89 6.03
N ALA A 381 1.49 27.51 5.09
CA ALA A 381 1.02 27.62 3.71
C ALA A 381 1.95 27.09 2.60
N GLY A 382 3.12 26.54 2.91
CA GLY A 382 4.10 26.18 1.86
C GLY A 382 4.57 27.41 1.06
N GLN A 383 4.48 28.59 1.67
CA GLN A 383 4.89 29.88 1.13
C GLN A 383 5.90 30.54 2.06
N PHE A 384 6.57 31.58 1.57
CA PHE A 384 7.40 32.46 2.36
C PHE A 384 7.10 33.91 1.99
N THR A 385 7.34 34.81 2.94
CA THR A 385 7.13 36.24 2.76
C THR A 385 8.49 36.93 2.63
N VAL A 386 8.65 37.75 1.59
CA VAL A 386 9.72 38.75 1.51
C VAL A 386 9.12 40.11 1.83
N THR A 387 9.73 40.83 2.75
CA THR A 387 9.36 42.20 3.11
C THR A 387 10.53 43.11 2.83
N VAL A 388 10.28 44.25 2.19
CA VAL A 388 11.25 45.33 1.96
C VAL A 388 10.67 46.61 2.55
N ASP A 389 11.36 47.20 3.52
CA ASP A 389 10.97 48.40 4.26
C ASP A 389 11.97 49.54 4.02
N ASP A 390 11.46 50.75 3.80
CA ASP A 390 12.25 51.99 3.80
C ASP A 390 11.74 53.02 4.85
N ASP A 391 12.57 54.02 5.13
CA ASP A 391 12.30 55.19 5.99
C ASP A 391 12.02 56.48 5.18
N GLY A 392 11.59 56.33 3.92
CA GLY A 392 11.26 57.41 2.99
C GLY A 392 9.97 58.15 3.34
N PRO A 393 9.45 59.00 2.43
CA PRO A 393 8.20 59.74 2.64
C PRO A 393 6.94 58.84 2.69
N GLY A 394 7.06 57.58 2.27
CA GLY A 394 5.93 56.65 2.18
C GLY A 394 4.92 57.04 1.11
N LEU A 395 3.75 56.38 1.12
CA LEU A 395 2.63 56.63 0.21
C LEU A 395 1.30 56.59 0.96
N ASN A 396 0.42 57.54 0.67
CA ASN A 396 -0.95 57.51 1.20
C ASN A 396 -1.76 56.35 0.57
N GLN A 397 -2.94 56.06 1.13
CA GLN A 397 -3.74 54.91 0.69
C GLN A 397 -4.18 55.01 -0.79
N ALA A 398 -4.50 56.22 -1.27
CA ALA A 398 -4.93 56.44 -2.65
C ALA A 398 -3.76 56.30 -3.64
N GLU A 399 -2.57 56.73 -3.24
CA GLU A 399 -1.31 56.59 -3.99
C GLU A 399 -0.88 55.13 -4.12
N ARG A 400 -0.95 54.36 -3.02
CA ARG A 400 -0.66 52.92 -3.02
C ARG A 400 -1.55 52.12 -3.98
N ALA A 401 -2.83 52.50 -4.09
CA ALA A 401 -3.77 51.86 -5.00
C ALA A 401 -3.53 52.21 -6.49
N ARG A 402 -2.83 53.33 -6.78
CA ARG A 402 -2.58 53.81 -8.15
C ARG A 402 -1.22 53.37 -8.70
N ILE A 403 -0.17 53.37 -7.88
CA ILE A 403 1.21 53.06 -8.30
C ILE A 403 1.39 51.61 -8.80
N GLY A 404 0.53 50.68 -8.37
CA GLY A 404 0.57 49.30 -8.84
C GLY A 404 0.10 49.11 -10.30
N LYS A 405 -0.40 50.16 -10.97
CA LYS A 405 -0.90 50.09 -12.36
C LYS A 405 0.17 50.55 -13.36
N ARG A 406 0.28 49.85 -14.49
CA ARG A 406 1.32 50.05 -15.51
C ARG A 406 1.46 51.53 -15.94
N GLY A 407 2.70 52.02 -15.94
CA GLY A 407 3.10 53.29 -16.56
C GLY A 407 2.79 54.56 -15.76
N GLN A 408 2.34 54.46 -14.51
CA GLN A 408 2.03 55.64 -13.68
C GLN A 408 3.15 55.97 -12.69
N ARG A 409 3.70 57.19 -12.77
CA ARG A 409 4.66 57.75 -11.80
C ARG A 409 3.95 58.81 -10.95
N LEU A 410 4.26 58.87 -9.65
CA LEU A 410 3.79 59.96 -8.77
C LEU A 410 4.76 61.16 -8.74
N ASP A 411 6.04 60.92 -9.03
CA ASP A 411 7.08 61.95 -9.00
C ASP A 411 8.10 61.72 -10.12
N GLU A 412 8.31 62.75 -10.94
CA GLU A 412 9.15 62.77 -12.13
C GLU A 412 10.61 63.17 -11.85
N THR A 413 10.92 63.64 -10.64
CA THR A 413 12.22 64.24 -10.30
C THR A 413 13.37 63.23 -10.15
N LYS A 414 13.07 61.94 -9.92
CA LYS A 414 14.08 60.87 -9.81
C LYS A 414 14.19 60.07 -11.13
N PRO A 415 15.38 59.63 -11.56
CA PRO A 415 15.53 58.83 -12.79
C PRO A 415 14.86 57.44 -12.68
N GLY A 416 14.05 57.05 -13.66
CA GLY A 416 13.43 55.71 -13.74
C GLY A 416 12.29 55.59 -14.75
N SER A 417 12.07 54.39 -15.29
CA SER A 417 11.05 54.12 -16.34
C SER A 417 9.63 53.93 -15.80
N GLY A 418 9.44 53.86 -14.47
CA GLY A 418 8.14 53.56 -13.84
C GLY A 418 7.64 52.12 -14.06
N LEU A 419 8.46 51.23 -14.63
CA LEU A 419 8.08 49.86 -14.96
C LEU A 419 8.35 48.84 -13.84
N GLY A 420 9.24 49.14 -12.90
CA GLY A 420 9.74 48.18 -11.92
C GLY A 420 8.64 47.51 -11.08
N LEU A 421 7.69 48.28 -10.55
CA LEU A 421 6.61 47.72 -9.73
C LEU A 421 5.58 46.90 -10.53
N SER A 422 5.36 47.24 -11.81
CA SER A 422 4.52 46.41 -12.68
C SER A 422 5.17 45.08 -13.03
N ILE A 423 6.51 45.06 -13.20
CA ILE A 423 7.27 43.82 -13.42
C ILE A 423 7.17 42.91 -12.19
N VAL A 424 7.33 43.49 -10.99
CA VAL A 424 7.15 42.75 -9.72
C VAL A 424 5.75 42.16 -9.62
N ALA A 425 4.70 42.95 -9.87
CA ALA A 425 3.33 42.47 -9.81
C ALA A 425 3.04 41.33 -10.80
N ASP A 426 3.55 41.45 -12.04
CA ASP A 426 3.41 40.43 -13.08
C ASP A 426 4.12 39.12 -12.70
N LEU A 427 5.36 39.20 -12.20
CA LEU A 427 6.14 38.02 -11.77
C LEU A 427 5.54 37.35 -10.53
N VAL A 428 5.09 38.12 -9.54
CA VAL A 428 4.46 37.55 -8.34
C VAL A 428 3.17 36.82 -8.70
N HIS A 429 2.35 37.40 -9.59
CA HIS A 429 1.12 36.74 -10.03
C HIS A 429 1.40 35.44 -10.79
N LEU A 430 2.47 35.38 -11.58
CA LEU A 430 2.94 34.16 -12.21
C LEU A 430 3.19 33.04 -11.19
N TYR A 431 3.94 33.32 -10.13
CA TYR A 431 4.24 32.33 -9.09
C TYR A 431 3.05 32.06 -8.15
N LYS A 432 1.84 32.51 -8.52
CA LYS A 432 0.60 32.44 -7.71
C LYS A 432 0.78 33.08 -6.33
N GLY A 433 1.68 34.04 -6.25
CA GLY A 433 1.99 34.81 -5.07
C GLY A 433 1.07 36.01 -4.89
N ARG A 434 1.34 36.80 -3.85
CA ARG A 434 0.67 38.08 -3.60
C ARG A 434 1.67 39.20 -3.42
N PHE A 435 1.35 40.36 -3.99
CA PHE A 435 2.13 41.57 -3.82
C PHE A 435 1.25 42.64 -3.17
N ALA A 436 1.77 43.28 -2.12
CA ALA A 436 1.09 44.33 -1.39
C ALA A 436 2.04 45.48 -1.04
N LEU A 437 1.49 46.69 -0.96
CA LEU A 437 2.16 47.88 -0.48
C LEU A 437 1.48 48.36 0.82
N GLU A 438 2.26 48.43 1.89
CA GLU A 438 1.83 48.71 3.26
C GLU A 438 2.64 49.88 3.84
N PRO A 439 2.18 50.53 4.93
CA PRO A 439 3.01 51.47 5.68
C PRO A 439 4.19 50.73 6.32
N SER A 440 5.42 51.25 6.17
CA SER A 440 6.59 50.70 6.85
C SER A 440 6.59 51.07 8.33
N PRO A 441 6.94 50.15 9.25
CA PRO A 441 7.21 50.49 10.65
C PRO A 441 8.32 51.53 10.83
N GLN A 442 9.17 51.73 9.81
CA GLN A 442 10.24 52.73 9.80
C GLN A 442 9.78 54.12 9.30
N GLY A 443 8.49 54.27 8.98
CA GLY A 443 7.88 55.54 8.57
C GLY A 443 7.75 55.75 7.05
N GLY A 444 8.37 54.90 6.22
CA GLY A 444 8.26 54.93 4.76
C GLY A 444 7.29 53.91 4.17
N LEU A 445 7.72 53.20 3.11
CA LEU A 445 6.90 52.21 2.41
C LEU A 445 7.37 50.77 2.71
N ARG A 446 6.42 49.85 2.87
CA ARG A 446 6.65 48.41 2.94
C ARG A 446 6.16 47.75 1.66
N ALA A 447 7.04 47.07 0.95
CA ALA A 447 6.69 46.16 -0.13
C ALA A 447 6.72 44.71 0.37
N ARG A 448 5.59 44.00 0.25
CA ARG A 448 5.43 42.63 0.74
C ARG A 448 5.13 41.69 -0.43
N LEU A 449 5.95 40.64 -0.57
CA LEU A 449 5.79 39.55 -1.52
C LEU A 449 5.49 38.26 -0.77
N GLU A 450 4.45 37.54 -1.16
CA GLU A 450 4.16 36.17 -0.72
C GLU A 450 4.46 35.24 -1.90
N LEU A 451 5.39 34.31 -1.75
CA LEU A 451 5.92 33.45 -2.82
C LEU A 451 5.96 31.98 -2.39
N PRO A 452 5.92 31.01 -3.33
CA PRO A 452 5.98 29.59 -3.01
C PRO A 452 7.36 29.18 -2.47
N ALA A 453 7.38 28.46 -1.35
CA ALA A 453 8.60 27.88 -0.80
C ALA A 453 8.84 26.48 -1.38
N ALA A 454 10.10 26.11 -1.59
CA ALA A 454 10.47 24.75 -1.95
C ALA A 454 10.42 23.78 -0.74
#